data_AF-A0A1V3WIY9-F1
#
_entry.id   AF-A0A1V3WIY9-F1
#
_cell.length_a   1.000
_cell.length_b   1.000
_cell.length_c   1.000
_cell.angle_alpha   90.00
_cell.angle_beta   90.00
_cell.angle_gamma   90.00
#
_symmetry.space_group_name_H-M   'P 1'
#
loop_
_entity.id
_entity.type
_entity.pdbx_description
1 polymer ?
#
loop_
_entity_poly.entity_id
_entity_poly.type
_entity_poly.pdbx_seq_one_letter_code
_entity_poly.pdbx_strand_id
1 'polypeptide(L)'
;MIRGTFANIRLRNQLLEDVSGGYTRDFTQEGGPQAFIYDAAQNYAAQNIPLVVLGGKEYGSGSSRDWAAKGTLLLGVRAVIAESFERIHRSNLIGMGVIPLQFPEGESASSLGLDGTEVFDITGIAALNDGKTPKTVHVKASKNAGGDAAVEFDAVVRIDTPGEADYYRNGGILQFVLRNMLKSG
;
A
#
# COMPACT_ATOMS: atom_id res chain seq x y z
N MET A 1 14.00 -5.42 -12.58
CA MET A 1 13.82 -4.83 -11.24
C MET A 1 12.39 -4.94 -10.73
N ILE A 2 11.36 -4.51 -11.48
CA ILE A 2 9.94 -4.65 -11.06
C ILE A 2 9.55 -6.10 -10.75
N ARG A 3 9.92 -7.06 -11.62
CA ARG A 3 9.70 -8.50 -11.38
C ARG A 3 10.40 -9.06 -10.12
N GLY A 4 11.39 -8.34 -9.59
CA GLY A 4 12.10 -8.71 -8.37
C GLY A 4 11.50 -8.09 -7.09
N THR A 5 10.51 -7.21 -7.23
CA THR A 5 9.80 -6.61 -6.10
C THR A 5 8.96 -7.67 -5.40
N PHE A 6 9.09 -7.76 -4.08
CA PHE A 6 8.53 -8.85 -3.26
C PHE A 6 8.95 -10.27 -3.68
N ALA A 7 10.01 -10.44 -4.47
CA ALA A 7 10.46 -11.76 -4.92
C ALA A 7 11.50 -12.44 -4.00
N ASN A 8 11.65 -11.98 -2.75
CA ASN A 8 12.62 -12.57 -1.83
C ASN A 8 12.19 -13.99 -1.46
N ILE A 9 13.09 -14.96 -1.59
CA ILE A 9 12.84 -16.38 -1.27
C ILE A 9 12.40 -16.62 0.18
N ARG A 10 12.65 -15.67 1.09
CA ARG A 10 12.26 -15.72 2.50
C ARG A 10 10.97 -14.97 2.81
N LEU A 11 10.37 -14.29 1.83
CA LEU A 11 9.07 -13.63 2.03
C LEU A 11 8.04 -14.67 2.44
N ARG A 12 7.25 -14.36 3.48
CA ARG A 12 6.08 -15.16 3.89
C ARG A 12 4.84 -14.31 3.69
N ASN A 13 3.98 -14.73 2.77
CA ASN A 13 2.72 -14.06 2.50
C ASN A 13 1.60 -14.81 3.22
N GLN A 14 0.85 -14.12 4.09
CA GLN A 14 -0.19 -14.74 4.93
C GLN A 14 -1.42 -15.21 4.15
N LEU A 15 -1.54 -14.86 2.87
CA LEU A 15 -2.56 -15.42 1.96
C LEU A 15 -2.28 -16.88 1.56
N LEU A 16 -1.09 -17.40 1.88
CA LEU A 16 -0.64 -18.74 1.52
C LEU A 16 -0.19 -19.50 2.78
N GLU A 17 -0.54 -20.78 2.85
CA GLU A 17 -0.15 -21.68 3.93
C GLU A 17 1.20 -22.32 3.63
N ASP A 18 2.18 -22.16 4.53
CA ASP A 18 3.52 -22.77 4.46
C ASP A 18 4.31 -22.53 3.15
N VAL A 19 3.99 -21.46 2.42
CA VAL A 19 4.74 -21.04 1.23
C VAL A 19 5.70 -19.90 1.56
N SER A 20 6.94 -20.01 1.04
CA SER A 20 7.92 -18.93 1.07
C SER A 20 8.33 -18.52 -0.34
N GLY A 21 8.62 -17.24 -0.52
CA GLY A 21 9.00 -16.67 -1.81
C GLY A 21 8.05 -15.57 -2.29
N GLY A 22 8.26 -15.13 -3.52
CA GLY A 22 7.47 -14.08 -4.16
C GLY A 22 6.13 -14.53 -4.68
N TYR A 23 5.34 -15.19 -3.84
CA TYR A 23 4.03 -15.75 -4.18
C TYR A 23 2.89 -15.03 -3.47
N THR A 24 1.72 -15.03 -4.11
CA THR A 24 0.46 -14.54 -3.55
C THR A 24 -0.70 -15.35 -4.13
N ARG A 25 -1.93 -15.06 -3.68
CA ARG A 25 -3.15 -15.45 -4.39
C ARG A 25 -3.54 -14.40 -5.41
N ASP A 26 -3.99 -14.84 -6.58
CA ASP A 26 -4.54 -13.97 -7.62
C ASP A 26 -6.06 -14.08 -7.64
N PHE A 27 -6.73 -13.21 -6.88
CA PHE A 27 -8.20 -13.21 -6.81
C PHE A 27 -8.89 -12.66 -8.06
N THR A 28 -8.14 -12.23 -9.09
CA THR A 28 -8.72 -11.92 -10.40
C THR A 28 -9.06 -13.15 -11.22
N GLN A 29 -8.51 -14.31 -10.82
CA GLN A 29 -8.77 -15.61 -11.43
C GLN A 29 -9.72 -16.41 -10.56
N GLU A 30 -10.53 -17.27 -11.18
CA GLU A 30 -11.45 -18.15 -10.47
C GLU A 30 -10.72 -19.01 -9.43
N GLY A 31 -11.23 -19.01 -8.19
CA GLY A 31 -10.66 -19.77 -7.07
C GLY A 31 -9.41 -19.17 -6.42
N GLY A 32 -8.92 -18.01 -6.87
CA GLY A 32 -7.77 -17.34 -6.26
C GLY A 32 -6.50 -18.19 -6.22
N PRO A 33 -6.02 -18.74 -7.35
CA PRO A 33 -4.86 -19.62 -7.41
C PRO A 33 -3.59 -18.92 -6.93
N GLN A 34 -2.63 -19.71 -6.46
CA GLN A 34 -1.29 -19.21 -6.18
C GLN A 34 -0.61 -18.76 -7.47
N ALA A 35 0.00 -17.58 -7.46
CA ALA A 35 0.76 -17.02 -8.56
C ALA A 35 2.01 -16.28 -8.04
N PHE A 36 2.94 -15.97 -8.93
CA PHE A 36 3.99 -14.99 -8.60
C PHE A 36 3.35 -13.62 -8.40
N ILE A 37 3.87 -12.84 -7.44
CA ILE A 37 3.34 -11.50 -7.11
C ILE A 37 3.32 -10.59 -8.34
N TYR A 38 4.37 -10.65 -9.17
CA TYR A 38 4.40 -9.85 -10.41
C TYR A 38 3.28 -10.25 -11.37
N ASP A 39 3.06 -11.54 -11.60
CA ASP A 39 2.06 -12.01 -12.56
C ASP A 39 0.64 -11.66 -12.08
N ALA A 40 0.35 -11.88 -10.78
CA ALA A 40 -0.90 -11.45 -10.18
C ALA A 40 -1.10 -9.93 -10.34
N ALA A 41 -0.09 -9.12 -10.00
CA ALA A 41 -0.16 -7.67 -10.14
C ALA A 41 -0.43 -7.22 -11.59
N GLN A 42 0.11 -7.91 -12.59
CA GLN A 42 -0.18 -7.63 -13.99
C GLN A 42 -1.64 -7.95 -14.36
N ASN A 43 -2.23 -9.01 -13.81
CA ASN A 43 -3.64 -9.34 -14.01
C ASN A 43 -4.57 -8.29 -13.38
N TYR A 44 -4.26 -7.84 -12.16
CA TYR A 44 -4.96 -6.72 -11.52
C TYR A 44 -4.84 -5.43 -12.35
N ALA A 45 -3.64 -5.13 -12.85
CA ALA A 45 -3.39 -3.95 -13.68
C ALA A 45 -4.17 -4.00 -15.02
N ALA A 46 -4.25 -5.15 -15.67
CA ALA A 46 -5.05 -5.34 -16.89
C ALA A 46 -6.54 -5.06 -16.68
N GLN A 47 -7.03 -5.21 -15.46
CA GLN A 47 -8.41 -4.91 -15.06
C GLN A 47 -8.59 -3.53 -14.43
N ASN A 48 -7.52 -2.71 -14.36
CA ASN A 48 -7.49 -1.41 -13.70
C ASN A 48 -7.86 -1.45 -12.20
N ILE A 49 -7.57 -2.57 -11.53
CA ILE A 49 -7.85 -2.73 -10.11
C ILE A 49 -6.61 -2.27 -9.31
N PRO A 50 -6.73 -1.25 -8.45
CA PRO A 50 -5.64 -0.80 -7.59
C PRO A 50 -5.35 -1.83 -6.49
N LEU A 51 -4.10 -1.87 -6.03
CA LEU A 51 -3.67 -2.80 -4.99
C LEU A 51 -3.41 -2.10 -3.65
N VAL A 52 -3.61 -2.84 -2.56
CA VAL A 52 -3.19 -2.49 -1.20
C VAL A 52 -2.25 -3.56 -0.66
N VAL A 53 -1.32 -3.18 0.21
CA VAL A 53 -0.51 -4.12 1.00
C VAL A 53 -0.88 -3.98 2.46
N LEU A 54 -1.15 -5.10 3.14
CA LEU A 54 -1.22 -5.16 4.59
C LEU A 54 0.15 -5.57 5.15
N GLY A 55 0.62 -4.86 6.17
CA GLY A 55 1.91 -5.08 6.81
C GLY A 55 1.81 -5.18 8.34
N GLY A 56 2.77 -5.84 8.95
CA GLY A 56 2.92 -5.87 10.41
C GLY A 56 3.71 -4.69 10.95
N LYS A 57 4.44 -4.92 12.03
CA LYS A 57 5.34 -3.93 12.65
C LYS A 57 6.62 -3.72 11.82
N GLU A 58 7.17 -2.52 11.94
CA GLU A 58 8.44 -2.10 11.33
C GLU A 58 8.50 -2.36 9.81
N TYR A 59 7.38 -2.14 9.12
CA TYR A 59 7.28 -2.36 7.69
C TYR A 59 8.34 -1.53 6.95
N GLY A 60 9.16 -2.20 6.15
CA GLY A 60 10.25 -1.60 5.40
C GLY A 60 11.60 -1.54 6.13
N SER A 61 11.75 -2.22 7.28
CA SER A 61 13.03 -2.31 7.98
C SER A 61 14.14 -2.97 7.13
N GLY A 62 15.38 -2.55 7.40
CA GLY A 62 16.58 -3.01 6.70
C GLY A 62 17.22 -1.91 5.84
N SER A 63 18.06 -2.33 4.88
CA SER A 63 18.77 -1.39 4.01
C SER A 63 17.80 -0.67 3.07
N SER A 64 17.89 0.67 3.02
CA SER A 64 17.18 1.47 2.03
C SER A 64 17.62 1.06 0.63
N ARG A 65 16.72 0.46 -0.13
CA ARG A 65 16.92 0.05 -1.51
C ARG A 65 16.04 0.91 -2.40
N ASP A 66 16.62 1.53 -3.43
CA ASP A 66 15.93 2.44 -4.36
C ASP A 66 14.63 1.86 -4.92
N TRP A 67 14.58 0.53 -5.09
CA TRP A 67 13.45 -0.20 -5.65
C TRP A 67 12.38 -0.63 -4.66
N ALA A 68 12.57 -0.47 -3.35
CA ALA A 68 11.59 -0.90 -2.35
C ALA A 68 10.27 -0.13 -2.49
N ALA A 69 10.32 1.21 -2.57
CA ALA A 69 9.14 2.02 -2.81
C ALA A 69 8.75 2.08 -4.30
N LYS A 70 9.73 2.26 -5.20
CA LYS A 70 9.46 2.37 -6.64
C LYS A 70 8.83 1.10 -7.20
N GLY A 71 9.30 -0.06 -6.79
CA GLY A 71 8.73 -1.34 -7.16
C GLY A 71 7.29 -1.50 -6.66
N THR A 72 7.02 -1.08 -5.42
CA THR A 72 5.67 -1.11 -4.83
C THR A 72 4.67 -0.34 -5.69
N LEU A 73 5.01 0.90 -6.05
CA LEU A 73 4.18 1.70 -6.97
C LEU A 73 4.00 1.03 -8.34
N LEU A 74 5.09 0.52 -8.93
CA LEU A 74 5.07 -0.05 -10.29
C LEU A 74 4.33 -1.40 -10.38
N LEU A 75 4.10 -2.07 -9.26
CA LEU A 75 3.18 -3.21 -9.19
C LEU A 75 1.71 -2.77 -9.12
N GLY A 76 1.41 -1.48 -9.00
CA GLY A 76 0.05 -0.95 -8.91
C GLY A 76 -0.45 -0.72 -7.47
N VAL A 77 0.40 -0.88 -6.46
CA VAL A 77 0.04 -0.59 -5.07
C VAL A 77 -0.15 0.90 -4.87
N ARG A 78 -1.30 1.28 -4.30
CA ARG A 78 -1.68 2.68 -4.04
C ARG A 78 -1.62 3.05 -2.56
N ALA A 79 -1.81 2.08 -1.69
CA ALA A 79 -1.72 2.24 -0.25
C ALA A 79 -1.01 1.05 0.41
N VAL A 80 -0.33 1.32 1.50
CA VAL A 80 0.19 0.29 2.42
C VAL A 80 -0.44 0.57 3.78
N ILE A 81 -1.11 -0.42 4.37
CA ILE A 81 -1.68 -0.35 5.72
C ILE A 81 -0.85 -1.24 6.64
N ALA A 82 -0.16 -0.67 7.63
CA ALA A 82 0.72 -1.43 8.51
C ALA A 82 0.55 -1.09 9.99
N GLU A 83 1.03 -1.93 10.90
CA GLU A 83 1.03 -1.61 12.35
C GLU A 83 2.03 -0.48 12.66
N SER A 84 3.18 -0.49 11.99
CA SER A 84 4.16 0.60 12.05
C SER A 84 5.11 0.54 10.86
N PHE A 85 5.82 1.65 10.60
CA PHE A 85 6.78 1.77 9.48
C PHE A 85 8.18 2.08 9.99
N GLU A 86 9.19 1.57 9.29
CA GLU A 86 10.52 2.16 9.35
C GLU A 86 10.48 3.58 8.74
N ARG A 87 11.15 4.53 9.39
CA ARG A 87 11.06 5.97 9.10
C ARG A 87 11.45 6.32 7.66
N ILE A 88 12.57 5.79 7.17
CA ILE A 88 13.07 6.08 5.82
C ILE A 88 12.17 5.45 4.77
N HIS A 89 11.76 4.19 4.96
CA HIS A 89 10.88 3.50 4.04
C HIS A 89 9.52 4.21 3.90
N ARG A 90 8.94 4.66 5.01
CA ARG A 90 7.71 5.49 5.02
C ARG A 90 7.85 6.71 4.10
N SER A 91 8.92 7.50 4.26
CA SER A 91 9.17 8.67 3.42
C SER A 91 9.39 8.29 1.95
N ASN A 92 10.04 7.15 1.67
CA ASN A 92 10.22 6.67 0.31
C ASN A 92 8.90 6.28 -0.38
N LEU A 93 7.96 5.65 0.33
CA LEU A 93 6.62 5.35 -0.19
C LEU A 93 5.90 6.63 -0.61
N ILE A 94 5.90 7.65 0.27
CA ILE A 94 5.31 8.96 -0.01
C ILE A 94 5.98 9.62 -1.21
N GLY A 95 7.32 9.55 -1.29
CA GLY A 95 8.10 10.07 -2.41
C GLY A 95 7.74 9.42 -3.75
N MET A 96 7.21 8.20 -3.74
CA MET A 96 6.70 7.52 -4.93
C MET A 96 5.19 7.71 -5.16
N GLY A 97 4.47 8.38 -4.25
CA GLY A 97 3.02 8.57 -4.35
C GLY A 97 2.18 7.39 -3.81
N VAL A 98 2.78 6.49 -3.02
CA VAL A 98 2.06 5.44 -2.29
C VAL A 98 1.74 5.98 -0.89
N ILE A 99 0.47 5.90 -0.45
CA ILE A 99 0.09 6.43 0.87
C ILE A 99 0.39 5.40 1.97
N PRO A 100 1.22 5.75 2.97
CA PRO A 100 1.40 4.92 4.15
C PRO A 100 0.27 5.21 5.16
N LEU A 101 -0.49 4.18 5.49
CA LEU A 101 -1.55 4.19 6.47
C LEU A 101 -1.15 3.28 7.62
N GLN A 102 -1.42 3.72 8.84
CA GLN A 102 -1.20 2.91 10.03
C GLN A 102 -2.53 2.48 10.61
N PHE A 103 -2.64 1.23 11.08
CA PHE A 103 -3.78 0.83 11.89
C PHE A 103 -3.93 1.74 13.13
N PRO A 104 -5.14 1.84 13.72
CA PRO A 104 -5.32 2.47 15.02
C PRO A 104 -4.34 1.93 16.06
N GLU A 105 -4.02 2.72 17.07
CA GLU A 105 -3.09 2.29 18.11
C GLU A 105 -3.58 1.00 18.80
N GLY A 106 -2.73 -0.03 18.81
CA GLY A 106 -3.06 -1.35 19.36
C GLY A 106 -3.75 -2.30 18.39
N GLU A 107 -4.17 -1.82 17.21
CA GLU A 107 -4.84 -2.62 16.19
C GLU A 107 -3.88 -3.14 15.11
N SER A 108 -4.30 -4.22 14.45
CA SER A 108 -3.60 -4.93 13.39
C SER A 108 -4.59 -5.58 12.44
N ALA A 109 -4.12 -6.13 11.33
CA ALA A 109 -4.98 -6.96 10.47
C ALA A 109 -5.63 -8.11 11.26
N SER A 110 -4.87 -8.79 12.12
CA SER A 110 -5.37 -9.94 12.89
C SER A 110 -6.41 -9.54 13.94
N SER A 111 -6.19 -8.46 14.70
CA SER A 111 -7.14 -8.02 15.75
C SER A 111 -8.46 -7.52 15.17
N LEU A 112 -8.41 -6.93 13.97
CA LEU A 112 -9.58 -6.50 13.20
C LEU A 112 -10.24 -7.63 12.40
N GLY A 113 -9.69 -8.84 12.41
CA GLY A 113 -10.22 -9.99 11.69
C GLY A 113 -10.06 -9.90 10.16
N LEU A 114 -9.13 -9.09 9.67
CA LEU A 114 -8.81 -8.96 8.26
C LEU A 114 -7.92 -10.12 7.82
N ASP A 115 -8.34 -10.86 6.79
CA ASP A 115 -7.59 -11.98 6.22
C ASP A 115 -6.96 -11.67 4.86
N GLY A 116 -7.21 -10.47 4.32
CA GLY A 116 -6.64 -10.00 3.06
C GLY A 116 -7.44 -10.45 1.83
N THR A 117 -8.58 -11.11 2.01
CA THR A 117 -9.53 -11.44 0.93
C THR A 117 -10.57 -10.34 0.69
N GLU A 118 -10.55 -9.30 1.52
CA GLU A 118 -11.47 -8.17 1.43
C GLU A 118 -11.13 -7.21 0.28
N VAL A 119 -12.13 -6.46 -0.16
CA VAL A 119 -11.99 -5.25 -0.96
C VAL A 119 -11.90 -4.05 -0.03
N PHE A 120 -10.89 -3.20 -0.22
CA PHE A 120 -10.60 -2.06 0.64
C PHE A 120 -11.00 -0.75 -0.04
N ASP A 121 -11.99 -0.07 0.54
CA ASP A 121 -12.36 1.30 0.21
C ASP A 121 -11.70 2.27 1.21
N ILE A 122 -10.94 3.23 0.70
CA ILE A 122 -10.23 4.23 1.53
C ILE A 122 -10.72 5.62 1.15
N THR A 123 -11.37 6.30 2.08
CA THR A 123 -12.02 7.61 1.85
C THR A 123 -11.41 8.71 2.73
N GLY A 124 -11.50 9.97 2.27
CA GLY A 124 -10.94 11.13 2.98
C GLY A 124 -9.54 11.56 2.53
N ILE A 125 -8.84 10.75 1.70
CA ILE A 125 -7.54 11.12 1.10
C ILE A 125 -7.63 12.42 0.29
N ALA A 126 -8.76 12.66 -0.38
CA ALA A 126 -8.98 13.82 -1.23
C ALA A 126 -8.81 15.17 -0.52
N ALA A 127 -8.93 15.21 0.82
CA ALA A 127 -8.66 16.42 1.61
C ALA A 127 -7.23 16.97 1.42
N LEU A 128 -6.28 16.12 1.02
CA LEU A 128 -4.92 16.54 0.64
C LEU A 128 -4.93 17.55 -0.52
N ASN A 129 -5.87 17.44 -1.46
CA ASN A 129 -5.96 18.37 -2.60
C ASN A 129 -6.33 19.79 -2.16
N ASP A 130 -7.00 19.94 -1.01
CA ASP A 130 -7.38 21.23 -0.43
C ASP A 130 -6.26 21.83 0.45
N GLY A 131 -5.05 21.26 0.40
CA GLY A 131 -3.90 21.67 1.20
C GLY A 131 -3.91 21.16 2.64
N LYS A 132 -4.95 20.40 3.05
CA LYS A 132 -5.06 19.83 4.39
C LYS A 132 -4.54 18.39 4.41
N THR A 133 -3.57 18.09 5.26
CA THR A 133 -3.19 16.70 5.55
C THR A 133 -4.15 16.13 6.60
N PRO A 134 -5.02 15.16 6.26
CA PRO A 134 -5.89 14.53 7.25
C PRO A 134 -5.04 13.72 8.24
N LYS A 135 -5.43 13.70 9.52
CA LYS A 135 -4.76 12.86 10.53
C LYS A 135 -5.09 11.38 10.36
N THR A 136 -6.33 11.11 9.96
CA THR A 136 -6.86 9.77 9.71
C THR A 136 -7.69 9.75 8.43
N VAL A 137 -7.86 8.57 7.85
CA VAL A 137 -8.76 8.28 6.74
C VAL A 137 -9.61 7.07 7.09
N HIS A 138 -10.85 7.08 6.63
CA HIS A 138 -11.78 5.97 6.89
C HIS A 138 -11.50 4.83 5.91
N VAL A 139 -11.29 3.63 6.45
CA VAL A 139 -11.08 2.40 5.70
C VAL A 139 -12.25 1.46 5.96
N LYS A 140 -12.83 0.95 4.87
CA LYS A 140 -13.86 -0.08 4.88
C LYS A 140 -13.36 -1.31 4.12
N ALA A 141 -13.36 -2.45 4.78
CA ALA A 141 -12.97 -3.74 4.22
C ALA A 141 -14.21 -4.65 4.10
N SER A 142 -14.56 -5.03 2.87
CA SER A 142 -15.77 -5.82 2.58
C SER A 142 -15.44 -7.13 1.87
N LYS A 143 -16.06 -8.24 2.26
CA LYS A 143 -15.94 -9.52 1.55
C LYS A 143 -17.01 -9.64 0.46
N ASN A 144 -16.63 -10.11 -0.73
CA ASN A 144 -17.56 -10.25 -1.87
C ASN A 144 -18.56 -11.41 -1.72
N ALA A 145 -18.29 -12.38 -0.84
CA ALA A 145 -19.07 -13.61 -0.71
C ALA A 145 -19.84 -13.67 0.62
N GLY A 146 -20.95 -12.94 0.70
CA GLY A 146 -22.06 -13.23 1.61
C GLY A 146 -21.96 -12.68 3.04
N GLY A 147 -22.92 -11.82 3.40
CA GLY A 147 -23.48 -11.65 4.76
C GLY A 147 -22.63 -11.02 5.86
N ASP A 148 -21.30 -11.15 5.80
CA ASP A 148 -20.44 -10.64 6.87
C ASP A 148 -20.42 -9.11 6.88
N ALA A 149 -20.52 -8.55 8.08
CA ALA A 149 -20.43 -7.11 8.28
C ALA A 149 -19.05 -6.62 7.81
N ALA A 150 -19.03 -5.50 7.09
CA ALA A 150 -17.78 -4.86 6.72
C ALA A 150 -16.99 -4.46 7.97
N VAL A 151 -15.68 -4.66 7.93
CA VAL A 151 -14.78 -4.17 8.97
C VAL A 151 -14.43 -2.73 8.63
N GLU A 152 -14.69 -1.82 9.57
CA GLU A 152 -14.48 -0.39 9.38
C GLU A 152 -13.56 0.17 10.48
N PHE A 153 -12.59 0.99 10.09
CA PHE A 153 -11.65 1.63 11.03
C PHE A 153 -11.05 2.91 10.45
N ASP A 154 -10.59 3.79 11.33
CA ASP A 154 -9.88 5.01 10.95
C ASP A 154 -8.37 4.77 10.97
N ALA A 155 -7.77 4.64 9.78
CA ALA A 155 -6.33 4.47 9.66
C ALA A 155 -5.61 5.82 9.79
N VAL A 156 -4.51 5.87 10.55
CA VAL A 156 -3.68 7.06 10.71
C VAL A 156 -2.91 7.31 9.42
N VAL A 157 -3.00 8.53 8.88
CA VAL A 157 -2.25 8.94 7.69
C VAL A 157 -0.84 9.29 8.11
N ARG A 158 0.14 8.51 7.64
CA ARG A 158 1.55 8.68 8.03
C ARG A 158 2.30 9.61 7.09
N ILE A 159 1.72 10.77 6.80
CA ILE A 159 2.39 11.93 6.18
C ILE A 159 2.72 12.90 7.31
N ASP A 160 4.00 12.94 7.69
CA ASP A 160 4.41 13.52 8.98
C ASP A 160 4.91 14.97 8.81
N THR A 161 5.10 15.45 7.58
CA THR A 161 5.58 16.81 7.29
C THR A 161 4.83 17.49 6.13
N PRO A 162 4.81 18.84 6.07
CA PRO A 162 4.22 19.55 4.93
C PRO A 162 4.88 19.21 3.58
N GLY A 163 6.21 19.06 3.54
CA GLY A 163 6.93 18.72 2.32
C GLY A 163 6.59 17.32 1.79
N GLU A 164 6.39 16.35 2.68
CA GLU A 164 5.88 15.03 2.31
C GLU A 164 4.46 15.11 1.71
N ALA A 165 3.61 15.97 2.26
CA ALA A 165 2.29 16.21 1.70
C ALA A 165 2.36 16.82 0.30
N ASP A 166 3.28 17.76 0.07
CA ASP A 166 3.53 18.36 -1.25
C ASP A 166 3.99 17.30 -2.27
N TYR A 167 4.89 16.40 -1.87
CA TYR A 167 5.32 15.29 -2.73
C TYR A 167 4.14 14.40 -3.11
N TYR A 168 3.35 13.97 -2.12
CA TYR A 168 2.21 13.09 -2.36
C TYR A 168 1.17 13.71 -3.29
N ARG A 169 0.77 14.97 -3.05
CA ARG A 169 -0.19 15.71 -3.90
C ARG A 169 0.27 15.83 -5.35
N ASN A 170 1.59 15.82 -5.56
CA ASN A 170 2.15 15.88 -6.90
C ASN A 170 2.31 14.50 -7.58
N GLY A 171 1.92 13.42 -6.91
CA GLY A 171 2.12 12.05 -7.40
C GLY A 171 3.55 11.55 -7.21
N GLY A 172 4.31 12.17 -6.30
CA GLY A 172 5.69 11.81 -5.95
C GLY A 172 6.70 12.95 -6.08
N ILE A 173 7.87 12.76 -5.47
CA ILE A 173 8.94 13.76 -5.39
C ILE A 173 9.48 14.17 -6.76
N LEU A 174 9.62 13.22 -7.70
CA LEU A 174 10.12 13.53 -9.04
C LEU A 174 9.16 14.44 -9.81
N GLN A 175 7.85 14.19 -9.67
CA GLN A 175 6.81 14.99 -10.30
C GLN A 175 6.73 16.38 -9.68
N PHE A 176 6.86 16.47 -8.35
CA PHE A 176 6.94 17.74 -7.64
C PHE A 176 8.11 18.60 -8.13
N VAL A 177 9.32 18.03 -8.18
CA VAL A 177 10.52 18.74 -8.62
C VAL A 177 10.38 19.22 -10.07
N LEU A 178 9.94 18.35 -10.99
CA LEU A 178 9.75 18.71 -12.40
C LEU A 178 8.75 19.85 -12.57
N ARG A 179 7.60 19.79 -11.89
CA ARG A 179 6.57 20.85 -11.96
C ARG A 179 7.06 22.18 -11.40
N ASN A 180 7.91 22.16 -10.37
CA ASN A 180 8.48 23.39 -9.82
C ASN A 180 9.52 23.99 -10.78
N MET A 181 10.36 23.18 -11.40
CA MET A 181 11.32 23.66 -12.41
C MET A 181 10.60 24.36 -13.57
N LEU A 182 9.46 23.82 -14.03
CA LEU A 182 8.65 24.44 -15.10
C LEU A 182 7.95 25.74 -14.69
N LYS A 183 7.77 26.00 -13.39
CA LYS A 183 7.19 27.26 -12.88
C LYS A 183 8.25 28.34 -12.65
N SER A 184 9.51 27.94 -12.51
CA SER A 184 10.64 28.82 -12.21
C SER A 184 11.47 29.19 -13.44
N GLY A 185 11.17 28.63 -14.60
CA GLY A 185 11.71 29.03 -15.91
C GLY A 185 10.69 29.81 -16.70
#